data_AF-A0A1S1LGI6-F1
#
_entry.id   AF-A0A1S1LGI6-F1
#
_cell.length_a   1.000
_cell.length_b   1.000
_cell.length_c   1.000
_cell.angle_alpha   90.00
_cell.angle_beta   90.00
_cell.angle_gamma   90.00
#
_symmetry.space_group_name_H-M   'P 1'
#
loop_
_entity.id
_entity.type
_entity.pdbx_description
1 polymer ?
#
loop_
_entity_poly.entity_id
_entity_poly.type
_entity_poly.pdbx_seq_one_letter_code
_entity_poly.pdbx_strand_id
1 'polypeptide(L)'
;MDAELHIRAAIDQSISAIPNLLTAVHIEKFTLHERLVTHTQPEVAARIAAVLPQTLKSRNCALLSLPTVGPDDFGGIGIRIPLTDQPWADAEICIDVRSRVLGLVGLPSRLPIQDASTLAAALIADESVVLESARRKF
;
A
#
# COMPACT_ATOMS: atom_id res chain seq x y z
N MET A 1 12.49 -7.34 12.45
CA MET A 1 13.59 -7.06 11.49
C MET A 1 13.55 -8.00 10.28
N ASP A 2 13.12 -9.25 10.44
CA ASP A 2 13.07 -10.25 9.35
C ASP A 2 12.02 -9.97 8.25
N ALA A 3 10.87 -9.40 8.61
CA ALA A 3 9.79 -9.10 7.65
C ALA A 3 10.17 -8.00 6.66
N GLU A 4 10.82 -6.92 7.14
CA GLU A 4 11.28 -5.83 6.28
C GLU A 4 12.36 -6.31 5.30
N LEU A 5 13.30 -7.14 5.79
CA LEU A 5 14.32 -7.76 4.94
C LEU A 5 13.69 -8.66 3.87
N HIS A 6 12.67 -9.43 4.24
CA HIS A 6 11.92 -10.28 3.32
C HIS A 6 11.19 -9.47 2.25
N ILE A 7 10.50 -8.38 2.62
CA ILE A 7 9.81 -7.49 1.69
C ILE A 7 10.80 -6.83 0.73
N ARG A 8 11.92 -6.31 1.23
CA ARG A 8 12.95 -5.71 0.38
C ARG A 8 13.51 -6.71 -0.62
N ALA A 9 13.85 -7.92 -0.17
CA ALA A 9 14.32 -8.99 -1.05
C ALA A 9 13.26 -9.37 -2.11
N ALA A 10 11.97 -9.38 -1.73
CA ALA A 10 10.89 -9.65 -2.66
C ALA A 10 10.79 -8.56 -3.76
N ILE A 11 10.93 -7.28 -3.38
CA ILE A 11 10.94 -6.16 -4.34
C ILE A 11 12.14 -6.26 -5.28
N ASP A 12 13.35 -6.42 -4.74
CA ASP A 12 14.59 -6.46 -5.51
C ASP A 12 14.56 -7.59 -6.55
N GLN A 13 14.13 -8.78 -6.12
CA GLN A 13 13.99 -9.92 -7.02
C GLN A 13 12.90 -9.72 -8.06
N SER A 14 11.80 -9.04 -7.72
CA SER A 14 10.71 -8.76 -8.66
C SER A 14 11.15 -7.79 -9.74
N ILE A 15 11.85 -6.71 -9.38
CA ILE A 15 12.35 -5.71 -10.34
C ILE A 15 13.44 -6.30 -11.22
N SER A 16 14.37 -7.06 -10.63
CA SER A 16 15.50 -7.67 -11.35
C SER A 16 15.06 -8.75 -12.35
N ALA A 17 13.89 -9.37 -12.13
CA ALA A 17 13.34 -10.37 -13.03
C ALA A 17 12.61 -9.76 -14.26
N ILE A 18 12.43 -8.44 -14.33
CA ILE A 18 11.73 -7.79 -15.46
C ILE A 18 12.65 -7.79 -16.69
N PRO A 19 12.28 -8.48 -17.78
CA PRO A 19 13.10 -8.52 -18.98
C PRO A 19 13.10 -7.15 -19.68
N ASN A 20 14.25 -6.77 -20.24
CA ASN A 20 14.40 -5.55 -21.04
C ASN A 20 13.89 -4.29 -20.30
N LEU A 21 14.17 -4.20 -18.99
CA LEU A 21 13.67 -3.11 -18.16
C LEU A 21 14.29 -1.76 -18.56
N LEU A 22 15.61 -1.72 -18.74
CA LEU A 22 16.36 -0.50 -19.04
C LEU A 22 16.60 -0.29 -20.53
N THR A 23 16.80 -1.39 -21.27
CA THR A 23 17.07 -1.37 -22.70
C THR A 23 16.34 -2.52 -23.38
N ALA A 24 15.98 -2.32 -24.65
CA ALA A 24 15.40 -3.34 -25.50
C ALA A 24 16.01 -3.28 -26.89
N VAL A 25 16.14 -4.43 -27.55
CA VAL A 25 16.46 -4.48 -28.97
C VAL A 25 15.18 -4.27 -29.76
N HIS A 26 15.15 -3.20 -30.57
CA HIS A 26 14.06 -2.89 -31.47
C HIS A 26 14.47 -3.26 -32.89
N ILE A 27 13.71 -4.15 -33.52
CA ILE A 27 13.91 -4.53 -34.92
C ILE A 27 13.04 -3.63 -35.79
N GLU A 28 13.68 -2.83 -36.64
CA GLU A 28 12.96 -1.99 -37.60
C GLU A 28 12.23 -2.85 -38.64
N LYS A 29 10.93 -2.62 -38.80
CA LYS A 29 10.02 -3.45 -39.62
C LYS A 29 10.42 -3.58 -41.10
N PHE A 30 11.18 -2.62 -41.63
CA PHE A 30 11.50 -2.54 -43.06
C PHE A 30 12.95 -2.81 -43.40
N THR A 31 13.88 -2.46 -42.50
CA THR A 31 15.32 -2.62 -42.70
C THR A 31 15.86 -3.88 -42.01
N LEU A 32 15.07 -4.51 -41.13
CA LEU A 32 15.48 -5.59 -40.22
C LEU A 32 16.71 -5.22 -39.39
N HIS A 33 16.99 -3.93 -39.23
CA HIS A 33 18.12 -3.46 -38.46
C HIS A 33 17.79 -3.50 -36.97
N GLU A 34 18.68 -4.12 -36.20
CA GLU A 34 18.58 -4.18 -34.74
C GLU A 34 19.12 -2.87 -34.15
N ARG A 35 18.24 -2.13 -33.46
CA ARG A 35 18.62 -0.93 -32.74
C ARG A 35 18.40 -1.11 -31.26
N LEU A 36 19.45 -0.85 -30.47
CA LEU A 36 19.31 -0.75 -29.03
C LEU A 36 18.55 0.52 -28.67
N VAL A 37 17.42 0.37 -27.99
CA VAL A 37 16.60 1.47 -27.49
C VAL A 37 16.70 1.49 -25.97
N THR A 38 17.07 2.64 -25.41
CA THR A 38 17.07 2.87 -23.97
C THR A 38 15.72 3.43 -23.56
N HIS A 39 15.11 2.84 -22.52
CA HIS A 39 13.83 3.28 -22.00
C HIS A 39 13.95 4.57 -21.21
N THR A 40 12.95 5.43 -21.37
CA THR A 40 12.83 6.64 -20.55
C THR A 40 12.37 6.30 -19.14
N GLN A 41 12.64 7.16 -18.15
CA GLN A 41 12.15 6.96 -16.77
C GLN A 41 10.64 6.64 -16.66
N PRO A 42 9.72 7.33 -17.36
CA PRO A 42 8.30 6.98 -17.30
C PRO A 42 7.99 5.59 -17.90
N GLU A 43 8.71 5.17 -18.95
CA GLU A 43 8.55 3.83 -19.53
C GLU A 43 9.01 2.73 -18.56
N VAL A 44 10.15 2.95 -17.89
CA VAL A 44 10.66 2.04 -16.86
C VAL A 44 9.64 1.94 -15.71
N ALA A 45 9.14 3.08 -15.22
CA ALA A 45 8.14 3.13 -14.17
C ALA A 45 6.85 2.39 -14.55
N ALA A 46 6.36 2.57 -15.79
CA ALA A 46 5.19 1.86 -16.29
C ALA A 46 5.39 0.34 -16.35
N ARG A 47 6.58 -0.12 -16.77
CA ARG A 47 6.92 -1.55 -16.79
C ARG A 47 6.97 -2.15 -15.40
N ILE A 48 7.57 -1.45 -14.44
CA ILE A 48 7.60 -1.88 -13.03
C ILE A 48 6.17 -1.95 -12.49
N ALA A 49 5.37 -0.89 -12.69
CA ALA A 49 3.99 -0.83 -12.21
C ALA A 49 3.10 -1.93 -12.80
N ALA A 50 3.37 -2.39 -14.03
CA ALA A 50 2.62 -3.46 -14.68
C ALA A 50 2.87 -4.85 -14.05
N VAL A 51 4.08 -5.10 -13.52
CA VAL A 51 4.51 -6.45 -13.09
C VAL A 51 4.52 -6.56 -11.57
N LEU A 52 5.03 -5.54 -10.88
CA LEU A 52 5.31 -5.56 -9.44
C LEU A 52 4.08 -5.96 -8.59
N PRO A 53 2.86 -5.44 -8.84
CA PRO A 53 1.70 -5.82 -8.02
C PRO A 53 1.35 -7.31 -8.08
N GLN A 54 1.46 -7.93 -9.26
CA GLN A 54 1.18 -9.36 -9.40
C GLN A 54 2.29 -10.21 -8.78
N THR A 55 3.55 -9.82 -8.96
CA THR A 55 4.70 -10.55 -8.39
C THR A 55 4.74 -10.47 -6.87
N LEU A 56 4.34 -9.34 -6.27
CA LEU A 56 4.22 -9.23 -4.82
C LEU A 56 3.09 -10.11 -4.27
N LYS A 57 1.93 -10.14 -4.95
CA LYS A 57 0.81 -11.01 -4.57
C LYS A 57 1.18 -12.48 -4.58
N SER A 58 1.92 -12.96 -5.58
CA SER A 58 2.37 -14.36 -5.64
C SER A 58 3.36 -14.74 -4.53
N ARG A 59 3.96 -13.75 -3.87
CA ARG A 59 4.87 -13.91 -2.73
C ARG A 59 4.17 -13.69 -1.38
N ASN A 60 2.84 -13.71 -1.34
CA ASN A 60 2.02 -13.46 -0.15
C ASN A 60 2.14 -12.03 0.41
N CYS A 61 2.59 -11.06 -0.40
CA CYS A 61 2.54 -9.65 -0.04
C CYS A 61 1.21 -9.05 -0.51
N ALA A 62 0.44 -8.48 0.42
CA ALA A 62 -0.77 -7.73 0.10
C ALA A 62 -0.43 -6.26 -0.17
N LEU A 63 -0.96 -5.71 -1.26
CA LEU A 63 -0.96 -4.28 -1.53
C LEU A 63 -2.28 -3.70 -1.03
N LEU A 64 -2.19 -2.84 -0.02
CA LEU A 64 -3.33 -2.17 0.59
C LEU A 64 -3.19 -0.67 0.38
N SER A 65 -4.26 -0.02 -0.07
CA SER A 65 -4.34 1.44 0.03
C SER A 65 -4.66 1.79 1.47
N LEU A 66 -3.83 2.62 2.09
CA LEU A 66 -4.11 3.12 3.42
C LEU A 66 -5.25 4.15 3.33
N PRO A 67 -6.26 4.08 4.22
CA PRO A 67 -7.30 5.08 4.27
C PRO A 67 -6.74 6.44 4.70
N THR A 68 -7.44 7.51 4.31
CA THR A 68 -7.09 8.87 4.74
C THR A 68 -7.29 8.98 6.24
N VAL A 69 -6.29 9.54 6.93
CA VAL A 69 -6.35 9.81 8.36
C VAL A 69 -6.62 11.30 8.57
N GLY A 70 -7.60 11.63 9.41
CA GLY A 70 -8.04 13.02 9.65
C GLY A 70 -8.32 13.29 11.11
N PRO A 71 -8.57 14.56 11.49
CA PRO A 71 -9.10 14.85 12.82
C PRO A 71 -10.46 14.20 12.99
N ASP A 72 -10.72 13.65 14.18
CA ASP A 72 -12.06 13.20 14.55
C ASP A 72 -12.92 14.39 15.05
N ASP A 73 -14.22 14.16 15.22
CA ASP A 73 -15.17 15.18 15.69
C ASP A 73 -14.98 15.57 17.18
N PHE A 74 -14.07 14.90 17.90
CA PHE A 74 -13.79 15.07 19.33
C PHE A 74 -12.39 15.61 19.62
N GLY A 75 -11.66 16.05 18.59
CA GLY A 75 -10.32 16.65 18.71
C GLY A 75 -9.17 15.64 18.80
N GLY A 76 -9.43 14.36 18.58
CA GLY A 76 -8.46 13.30 18.32
C GLY A 76 -8.23 13.09 16.82
N ILE A 77 -7.72 11.91 16.46
CA ILE A 77 -7.47 11.52 15.07
C ILE A 77 -8.34 10.30 14.75
N GLY A 78 -9.10 10.39 13.67
CA GLY A 78 -10.05 9.37 13.22
C GLY A 78 -9.68 8.77 11.86
N ILE A 79 -9.99 7.49 11.70
CA ILE A 79 -9.92 6.76 10.42
C ILE A 79 -11.27 6.12 10.17
N ARG A 80 -11.95 6.56 9.11
CA ARG A 80 -13.25 6.01 8.71
C ARG A 80 -13.08 4.74 7.90
N ILE A 81 -13.87 3.73 8.24
CA ILE A 81 -13.89 2.40 7.64
C ILE A 81 -15.30 2.17 7.10
N PRO A 82 -15.49 2.22 5.77
CA PRO A 82 -16.75 1.82 5.18
C PRO A 82 -16.92 0.31 5.37
N LEU A 83 -18.06 -0.10 5.94
CA LEU A 83 -18.40 -1.50 6.17
C LEU A 83 -19.45 -1.97 5.16
N THR A 84 -19.24 -3.16 4.60
CA THR A 84 -20.16 -3.70 3.58
C THR A 84 -21.52 -4.05 4.19
N ASP A 85 -21.55 -4.53 5.43
CA ASP A 85 -22.78 -4.90 6.14
C ASP A 85 -23.54 -3.70 6.72
N GLN A 86 -22.91 -2.52 6.77
CA GLN A 86 -23.51 -1.29 7.28
C GLN A 86 -23.21 -0.11 6.35
N PRO A 87 -23.68 -0.12 5.09
CA PRO A 87 -23.34 0.91 4.11
C PRO A 87 -23.89 2.31 4.47
N TRP A 88 -24.78 2.41 5.45
CA TRP A 88 -25.33 3.66 5.97
C TRP A 88 -24.54 4.24 7.15
N ALA A 89 -23.54 3.53 7.68
CA ALA A 89 -22.76 3.96 8.83
C ALA A 89 -21.31 3.48 8.70
N ASP A 90 -20.36 4.42 8.74
CA ASP A 90 -18.95 4.07 8.80
C ASP A 90 -18.59 3.61 10.21
N ALA A 91 -17.75 2.59 10.30
CA ALA A 91 -17.00 2.34 11.52
C ALA A 91 -15.81 3.29 11.60
N GLU A 92 -15.30 3.52 12.80
CA GLU A 92 -14.20 4.46 13.00
C GLU A 92 -13.14 3.89 13.95
N ILE A 93 -11.89 4.14 13.61
CA ILE A 93 -10.77 4.01 14.55
C ILE A 93 -10.46 5.41 15.05
N CYS A 94 -10.66 5.63 16.35
CA CYS A 94 -10.32 6.89 17.00
C CYS A 94 -9.04 6.72 17.81
N ILE A 95 -8.12 7.66 17.68
CA ILE A 95 -6.80 7.62 18.29
C ILE A 95 -6.71 8.79 19.24
N ASP A 96 -6.68 8.50 20.54
CA ASP A 96 -6.32 9.49 21.53
C ASP A 96 -4.80 9.50 21.70
N VAL A 97 -4.16 10.47 21.04
CA VAL A 97 -2.71 10.65 21.05
C VAL A 97 -2.17 10.94 22.46
N ARG A 98 -3.00 11.50 23.37
CA ARG A 98 -2.58 11.83 24.75
C ARG A 98 -2.57 10.60 25.63
N SER A 99 -3.64 9.81 25.59
CA SER A 99 -3.76 8.58 26.39
C SER A 99 -3.09 7.37 25.74
N ARG A 100 -2.69 7.48 24.46
CA ARG A 100 -2.15 6.37 23.65
C ARG A 100 -3.09 5.17 23.59
N VAL A 101 -4.39 5.46 23.52
CA VAL A 101 -5.44 4.46 23.43
C VAL A 101 -6.07 4.54 22.04
N LEU A 102 -6.32 3.37 21.47
CA LEU A 102 -7.08 3.20 20.25
C LEU A 102 -8.50 2.74 20.59
N GLY A 103 -9.48 3.50 20.13
CA GLY A 103 -10.90 3.18 20.21
C GLY A 103 -11.41 2.63 18.90
N LEU A 104 -12.17 1.54 18.97
CA LEU A 104 -12.91 0.98 17.84
C LEU A 104 -14.39 1.31 18.00
N VAL A 105 -14.94 2.12 17.12
CA VAL A 105 -16.33 2.61 17.20
C VAL A 105 -17.12 2.09 16.00
N GLY A 106 -18.35 1.62 16.25
CA GLY A 106 -19.24 1.16 15.19
C GLY A 106 -18.86 -0.18 14.55
N LEU A 107 -17.77 -0.83 14.96
CA LEU A 107 -17.41 -2.16 14.46
C LEU A 107 -18.35 -3.23 15.03
N PRO A 108 -18.91 -4.11 14.18
CA PRO A 108 -19.71 -5.23 14.65
C PRO A 108 -18.83 -6.28 15.34
N SER A 109 -19.42 -7.05 16.26
CA SER A 109 -18.74 -8.17 16.93
C SER A 109 -18.34 -9.31 15.99
N ARG A 110 -18.95 -9.34 14.80
CA ARG A 110 -18.60 -10.24 13.69
C ARG A 110 -18.44 -9.39 12.45
N LEU A 111 -17.23 -9.38 11.90
CA LEU A 111 -16.90 -8.64 10.69
C LEU A 111 -16.93 -9.59 9.48
N PRO A 112 -17.60 -9.23 8.38
CA PRO A 112 -17.48 -9.93 7.12
C PRO A 112 -16.02 -10.05 6.69
N ILE A 113 -15.63 -11.20 6.15
CA ILE A 113 -14.24 -11.45 5.76
C ILE A 113 -13.75 -10.46 4.68
N GLN A 114 -14.67 -9.93 3.86
CA GLN A 114 -14.36 -8.92 2.85
C GLN A 114 -13.94 -7.56 3.44
N ASP A 115 -14.44 -7.22 4.64
CA ASP A 115 -14.11 -5.95 5.32
C ASP A 115 -12.81 -6.08 6.14
N ALA A 116 -12.28 -7.30 6.33
CA ALA A 116 -11.08 -7.54 7.12
C ALA A 116 -9.84 -6.83 6.57
N SER A 117 -9.70 -6.73 5.25
CA SER A 117 -8.56 -6.03 4.62
C SER A 117 -8.65 -4.53 4.83
N THR A 118 -9.85 -3.95 4.78
CA THR A 118 -10.10 -2.53 5.02
C THR A 118 -9.80 -2.17 6.47
N LEU A 119 -10.25 -3.00 7.41
CA LEU A 119 -9.92 -2.84 8.84
C LEU A 119 -8.40 -2.96 9.10
N ALA A 120 -7.74 -3.94 8.50
CA ALA A 120 -6.30 -4.10 8.63
C ALA A 120 -5.54 -2.87 8.08
N ALA A 121 -5.96 -2.34 6.92
CA ALA A 121 -5.38 -1.13 6.35
C ALA A 121 -5.56 0.09 7.28
N ALA A 122 -6.74 0.22 7.91
CA ALA A 122 -7.00 1.28 8.87
C ALA A 122 -6.13 1.19 10.13
N LEU A 123 -5.93 -0.02 10.67
CA LEU A 123 -5.04 -0.25 11.81
C LEU A 123 -3.57 0.06 11.49
N ILE A 124 -3.11 -0.27 10.28
CA ILE A 124 -1.74 0.06 9.83
C ILE A 124 -1.58 1.58 9.62
N ALA A 125 -2.62 2.25 9.12
CA ALA A 125 -2.63 3.69 8.95
C ALA A 125 -2.55 4.44 10.29
N ASP A 126 -3.19 3.92 11.35
CA ASP A 126 -3.03 4.44 12.72
C ASP A 126 -1.56 4.42 13.17
N GLU A 127 -0.89 3.25 13.08
CA GLU A 127 0.50 3.10 13.51
C GLU A 127 1.43 4.14 12.83
N SER A 128 1.20 4.38 11.54
CA SER A 128 1.95 5.36 10.75
C SER A 128 1.79 6.79 11.29
N VAL A 129 0.59 7.15 11.75
CA VAL A 129 0.30 8.47 12.32
C VAL A 129 0.87 8.63 13.72
N VAL A 130 0.84 7.58 14.54
CA VAL A 130 1.47 7.57 15.86
C VAL A 130 2.99 7.78 15.74
N LEU A 131 3.64 7.08 14.81
CA LEU A 131 5.08 7.23 14.53
C LEU A 131 5.43 8.64 14.04
N GLU A 132 4.63 9.21 13.15
CA GLU A 132 4.85 10.57 12.62
C GLU A 132 4.64 11.65 13.69
N SER A 133 3.67 11.45 14.59
CA SER A 133 3.41 12.33 15.74
C SER A 133 4.53 12.27 16.79
N ALA A 134 5.19 11.11 16.92
CA ALA A 134 6.35 10.95 17.79
C ALA A 134 7.59 11.64 17.20
N ARG A 135 7.76 11.63 15.86
CA ARG A 135 8.87 12.31 15.17
C ARG A 135 8.78 13.84 15.23
N ARG A 136 7.59 14.42 15.17
CA ARG A 136 7.39 15.89 15.24
C ARG A 136 7.67 16.53 16.61
N LYS A 137 7.94 15.73 17.65
CA LYS A 137 8.26 16.21 19.01
C LYS A 137 9.77 16.26 19.32
N PHE A 138 10.62 15.92 18.34
CA PHE A 138 12.08 16.06 18.38
C PHE A 138 12.55 17.00 17.27
#